data_AF-A0A0K8WAS2-F1
#
_entry.id   AF-A0A0K8WAS2-F1
#
_cell.length_a   1.000
_cell.length_b   1.000
_cell.length_c   1.000
_cell.angle_alpha   90.00
_cell.angle_beta   90.00
_cell.angle_gamma   90.00
#
_symmetry.space_group_name_H-M   'P 1'
#
loop_
_entity.id
_entity.type
_entity.pdbx_description
1 polymer ?
#
loop_
_entity_poly.entity_id
_entity_poly.type
_entity_poly.pdbx_seq_one_letter_code
_entity_poly.pdbx_strand_id
1 'polypeptide(L)'
;MIWCLLVVFFSLKLLSSLTWLYFQNEESIGERSMVIVACLVYLLIAMIVLIIDERHLETGLEHAYSSFNASASEFLAAQGLPSSGPASKLIVKLCMAVCCGLLGAIFTFPGLRMAKMHWDSLKYCSGRKTLQLLLNISFILPFLLIILWIRPISREYLTERAFEGMQKPLLSVEAFETMRLIIVVLVVLLRFALIPIYLQSYLNLAHDKIVDLRKEAGRITNVEYQKKISSIFYYLCVVTLQFAAPLLLCLYLTLMYKSLGEFTWAGILKSSNSSSICTDMCPLSEAASVVDEVELAGTTALPPVATTIMSSMPASDSGEHIQGEDFNILESANAIHAQWISLKNVFNADVYKGFLGFASWWSYFTLFTSSALGIVYQSYFSNT
;
A
#
# COMPACT_ATOMS: atom_id res chain seq x y z
N MET A 1 3.49 6.61 -10.22
CA MET A 1 2.10 6.25 -9.84
C MET A 1 1.54 5.09 -10.64
N ILE A 2 1.24 5.24 -11.95
CA ILE A 2 0.64 4.16 -12.77
C ILE A 2 1.44 2.85 -12.68
N TRP A 3 2.77 2.91 -12.80
CA TRP A 3 3.66 1.76 -12.61
C TRP A 3 3.52 1.06 -11.25
N CYS A 4 3.31 1.81 -10.17
CA CYS A 4 3.12 1.24 -8.84
C CYS A 4 1.78 0.51 -8.73
N LEU A 5 0.70 1.12 -9.24
CA LEU A 5 -0.62 0.48 -9.33
C LEU A 5 -0.58 -0.79 -10.18
N LEU A 6 0.15 -0.78 -11.31
CA LEU A 6 0.32 -1.95 -12.16
C LEU A 6 1.02 -3.09 -11.40
N VAL A 7 2.10 -2.81 -10.67
CA VAL A 7 2.79 -3.84 -9.87
C VAL A 7 1.93 -4.35 -8.71
N VAL A 8 1.19 -3.48 -8.02
CA VAL A 8 0.22 -3.85 -6.98
C VAL A 8 -0.86 -4.78 -7.57
N PHE A 9 -1.47 -4.39 -8.69
CA PHE A 9 -2.49 -5.17 -9.39
C PHE A 9 -1.95 -6.52 -9.87
N PHE A 10 -0.75 -6.55 -10.48
CA PHE A 10 -0.14 -7.78 -10.96
C PHE A 10 0.23 -8.72 -9.80
N SER A 11 0.71 -8.18 -8.67
CA SER A 11 1.01 -8.96 -7.46
C SER A 11 -0.26 -9.59 -6.88
N LEU A 12 -1.35 -8.83 -6.78
CA LEU A 12 -2.65 -9.34 -6.34
C LEU A 12 -3.22 -10.38 -7.32
N LYS A 13 -3.21 -10.10 -8.62
CA LYS A 13 -3.65 -11.04 -9.67
C LYS A 13 -2.88 -12.35 -9.59
N LEU A 14 -1.56 -12.28 -9.44
CA LEU A 14 -0.68 -13.44 -9.33
C LEU A 14 -1.01 -14.26 -8.08
N LEU A 15 -1.10 -13.62 -6.91
CA LEU A 15 -1.40 -14.34 -5.66
C LEU A 15 -2.82 -14.94 -5.66
N SER A 16 -3.81 -14.24 -6.23
CA SER A 16 -5.16 -14.78 -6.43
C SER A 16 -5.18 -15.96 -7.41
N SER A 17 -4.43 -15.89 -8.52
CA SER A 17 -4.29 -16.99 -9.49
C SER A 17 -3.65 -18.23 -8.85
N LEU A 18 -2.65 -18.04 -8.00
CA LEU A 18 -2.01 -19.13 -7.26
C LEU A 18 -2.93 -19.71 -6.19
N THR A 19 -3.69 -18.88 -5.49
CA THR A 19 -4.73 -19.33 -4.55
C THR A 19 -5.80 -20.16 -5.28
N TRP A 20 -6.27 -19.68 -6.43
CA TRP A 20 -7.25 -20.35 -7.28
C TRP A 20 -6.78 -21.72 -7.80
N LEU A 21 -5.49 -21.87 -8.11
CA LEU A 21 -4.92 -23.16 -8.54
C LEU A 21 -5.09 -24.25 -7.47
N TYR A 22 -4.96 -23.92 -6.18
CA TYR A 22 -5.25 -24.88 -5.10
C TYR A 22 -6.75 -25.21 -5.00
N PHE A 23 -7.65 -24.29 -5.37
CA PHE A 23 -9.09 -24.57 -5.46
C PHE A 23 -9.48 -25.48 -6.63
N GLN A 24 -8.59 -25.71 -7.61
CA GLN A 24 -8.83 -26.66 -8.70
C GLN A 24 -8.35 -28.09 -8.40
N ASN A 25 -7.24 -28.28 -7.69
CA ASN A 25 -6.69 -29.62 -7.40
C ASN A 25 -7.58 -30.44 -6.46
N GLU A 26 -8.12 -31.57 -6.88
CA GLU A 26 -9.11 -32.33 -6.06
C GLU A 26 -8.51 -32.98 -4.81
N GLU A 27 -7.22 -33.32 -4.82
CA GLU A 27 -6.50 -33.89 -3.67
C GLU A 27 -6.33 -32.90 -2.49
N SER A 28 -6.68 -31.61 -2.66
CA SER A 28 -6.34 -30.52 -1.73
C SER A 28 -7.49 -30.04 -0.82
N ILE A 29 -8.46 -30.90 -0.49
CA ILE A 29 -9.66 -30.53 0.31
C ILE A 29 -9.29 -29.74 1.59
N GLY A 30 -8.24 -30.15 2.31
CA GLY A 30 -7.75 -29.46 3.50
C GLY A 30 -7.08 -28.10 3.22
N GLU A 31 -6.49 -27.91 2.05
CA GLU A 31 -5.91 -26.62 1.66
C GLU A 31 -7.03 -25.61 1.33
N ARG A 32 -8.08 -26.06 0.64
CA ARG A 32 -9.26 -25.23 0.30
C ARG A 32 -9.99 -24.74 1.55
N SER A 33 -10.22 -25.63 2.52
CA SER A 33 -10.88 -25.26 3.78
C SER A 33 -10.04 -24.29 4.61
N MET A 34 -8.71 -24.45 4.64
CA MET A 34 -7.80 -23.53 5.32
C MET A 34 -7.89 -22.09 4.77
N VAL A 35 -8.05 -21.88 3.46
CA VAL A 35 -8.24 -20.53 2.89
C VAL A 35 -9.57 -19.91 3.31
N ILE A 36 -10.65 -20.69 3.29
CA ILE A 36 -11.99 -20.21 3.69
C ILE A 36 -11.99 -19.82 5.17
N VAL A 37 -11.43 -20.67 6.03
CA VAL A 37 -11.27 -20.39 7.47
C VAL A 37 -10.40 -19.15 7.68
N ALA A 38 -9.25 -19.05 6.99
CA ALA A 38 -8.38 -17.88 7.11
C ALA A 38 -9.08 -16.58 6.64
N CYS A 39 -9.88 -16.62 5.58
CA CYS A 39 -10.69 -15.47 5.14
C CYS A 39 -11.62 -14.96 6.25
N LEU A 40 -12.34 -15.88 6.92
CA LEU A 40 -13.25 -15.54 8.01
C LEU A 40 -12.51 -15.05 9.26
N VAL A 41 -11.37 -15.67 9.61
CA VAL A 41 -10.53 -15.25 10.74
C VAL A 41 -9.94 -13.85 10.49
N TYR A 42 -9.40 -13.59 9.29
CA TYR A 42 -8.88 -12.27 8.94
C TYR A 42 -9.97 -11.21 8.82
N LEU A 43 -11.18 -11.56 8.37
CA LEU A 43 -12.34 -10.66 8.38
C LEU A 43 -12.71 -10.28 9.82
N LEU A 44 -12.78 -11.26 10.74
CA LEU A 44 -13.07 -11.01 12.16
C LEU A 44 -12.01 -10.12 12.80
N ILE A 45 -10.72 -10.39 12.56
CA ILE A 45 -9.62 -9.55 13.03
C ILE A 45 -9.72 -8.13 12.44
N ALA A 46 -10.03 -8.00 11.15
CA ALA A 46 -10.22 -6.70 10.51
C ALA A 46 -11.40 -5.93 11.11
N MET A 47 -12.51 -6.59 11.44
CA MET A 47 -13.63 -5.96 12.15
C MET A 47 -13.22 -5.44 13.53
N ILE A 48 -12.47 -6.23 14.32
CA ILE A 48 -11.93 -5.78 15.61
C ILE A 48 -11.02 -4.56 15.41
N VAL A 49 -10.08 -4.63 14.47
CA VAL A 49 -9.11 -3.55 14.24
C VAL A 49 -9.78 -2.27 13.73
N LEU A 50 -10.79 -2.35 12.87
CA LEU A 50 -11.51 -1.17 12.36
C LEU A 50 -12.43 -0.51 13.40
N ILE A 51 -12.63 -1.14 14.57
CA ILE A 51 -13.27 -0.54 15.75
C ILE A 51 -12.25 0.18 16.64
N ILE A 52 -10.95 -0.15 16.56
CA ILE A 52 -9.90 0.50 17.35
C ILE A 52 -9.77 1.97 16.96
N ASP A 53 -9.61 2.82 17.98
CA ASP A 53 -9.45 4.27 17.86
C ASP A 53 -8.03 4.66 17.40
N GLU A 54 -7.92 5.76 16.65
CA GLU A 54 -6.66 6.25 16.04
C GLU A 54 -5.59 6.62 17.09
N ARG A 55 -6.01 6.82 18.35
CA ARG A 55 -5.11 6.95 19.50
C ARG A 55 -4.19 5.75 19.71
N HIS A 56 -4.58 4.55 19.26
CA HIS A 56 -3.75 3.34 19.39
C HIS A 56 -3.11 2.93 18.08
N LEU A 57 -3.86 2.96 16.97
CA LEU A 57 -3.39 2.52 15.66
C LEU A 57 -3.42 3.68 14.67
N GLU A 58 -2.24 4.18 14.31
CA GLU A 58 -2.09 5.42 13.57
C GLU A 58 -2.22 5.25 12.06
N THR A 59 -3.41 4.84 11.63
CA THR A 59 -3.68 4.61 10.20
C THR A 59 -4.20 5.85 9.49
N GLY A 60 -4.80 6.81 10.20
CA GLY A 60 -5.38 8.03 9.63
C GLY A 60 -6.68 7.79 8.85
N LEU A 61 -7.34 6.65 9.09
CA LEU A 61 -8.52 6.20 8.36
C LEU A 61 -9.78 7.03 8.68
N GLU A 62 -9.93 7.52 9.90
CA GLU A 62 -11.05 8.37 10.31
C GLU A 62 -10.90 9.76 9.69
N HIS A 63 -9.69 10.33 9.72
CA HIS A 63 -9.37 11.58 9.03
C HIS A 63 -9.58 11.47 7.51
N ALA A 64 -9.14 10.37 6.90
CA ALA A 64 -9.39 10.11 5.49
C ALA A 64 -10.88 9.99 5.16
N TYR A 65 -11.67 9.32 6.02
CA TYR A 65 -13.12 9.21 5.81
C TYR A 65 -13.81 10.57 5.93
N SER A 66 -13.47 11.40 6.94
CA SER A 66 -14.07 12.72 7.10
C SER A 66 -13.72 13.66 5.94
N SER A 67 -12.45 13.65 5.51
CA SER A 67 -11.97 14.43 4.37
C SER A 67 -12.61 13.99 3.05
N PHE A 68 -12.68 12.68 2.78
CA PHE A 68 -13.38 12.14 1.62
C PHE A 68 -14.86 12.53 1.60
N ASN A 69 -15.56 12.40 2.74
CA ASN A 69 -16.98 12.72 2.81
C ASN A 69 -17.25 14.23 2.63
N ALA A 70 -16.36 15.10 3.12
CA ALA A 70 -16.43 16.53 2.88
C ALA A 70 -16.24 16.87 1.39
N SER A 71 -15.10 16.50 0.80
CA SER A 71 -14.80 16.82 -0.61
C SER A 71 -15.75 16.15 -1.60
N ALA A 72 -16.27 14.96 -1.29
CA ALA A 72 -17.29 14.31 -2.11
C ALA A 72 -18.67 14.98 -1.97
N SER A 73 -19.00 15.57 -0.82
CA SER A 73 -20.23 16.36 -0.67
C SER A 73 -20.16 17.66 -1.46
N GLU A 74 -19.01 18.34 -1.45
CA GLU A 74 -18.75 19.51 -2.30
C GLU A 74 -18.84 19.16 -3.80
N PHE A 75 -18.25 18.02 -4.21
CA PHE A 75 -18.37 17.52 -5.58
C PHE A 75 -19.82 17.25 -5.99
N LEU A 76 -20.60 16.56 -5.15
CA LEU A 76 -22.00 16.26 -5.43
C LEU A 76 -22.87 17.52 -5.49
N ALA A 77 -22.65 18.48 -4.59
CA ALA A 77 -23.31 19.78 -4.62
C ALA A 77 -22.98 20.55 -5.91
N ALA A 78 -21.73 20.51 -6.38
CA ALA A 78 -21.31 21.09 -7.65
C ALA A 78 -21.91 20.37 -8.89
N GLN A 79 -22.43 19.15 -8.74
CA GLN A 79 -23.20 18.44 -9.77
C GLN A 79 -24.73 18.55 -9.56
N GLY A 80 -25.20 19.40 -8.63
CA GLY A 80 -26.63 19.61 -8.36
C GLY A 80 -27.34 18.48 -7.63
N LEU A 81 -26.59 17.54 -7.03
CA LEU A 81 -27.15 16.39 -6.30
C LEU A 81 -27.27 16.71 -4.79
N PRO A 82 -28.36 16.29 -4.10
CA PRO A 82 -28.56 16.56 -2.68
C PRO A 82 -27.52 15.83 -1.82
N SER A 83 -26.67 16.59 -1.12
CA SER A 83 -25.51 16.05 -0.41
C SER A 83 -25.81 15.69 1.06
N SER A 84 -26.21 14.44 1.30
CA SER A 84 -26.26 13.83 2.66
C SER A 84 -24.97 13.06 3.02
N GLY A 85 -23.87 13.28 2.29
CA GLY A 85 -22.68 12.43 2.28
C GLY A 85 -22.86 11.18 1.39
N PRO A 86 -21.85 10.74 0.62
CA PRO A 86 -22.06 9.66 -0.37
C PRO A 86 -22.13 8.24 0.20
N ALA A 87 -21.56 8.00 1.39
CA ALA A 87 -21.44 6.66 1.95
C ALA A 87 -21.47 6.68 3.49
N SER A 88 -22.16 5.72 4.10
CA SER A 88 -22.16 5.59 5.57
C SER A 88 -20.81 5.07 6.08
N LYS A 89 -20.35 5.61 7.21
CA LYS A 89 -19.12 5.18 7.89
C LYS A 89 -19.07 3.65 8.13
N LEU A 90 -20.23 3.05 8.41
CA LEU A 90 -20.36 1.61 8.62
C LEU A 90 -20.20 0.81 7.32
N ILE A 91 -20.77 1.23 6.19
CA ILE A 91 -20.57 0.48 4.92
C ILE A 91 -19.12 0.56 4.45
N VAL A 92 -18.45 1.70 4.61
CA VAL A 92 -17.02 1.86 4.29
C VAL A 92 -16.16 0.92 5.13
N LYS A 93 -16.37 0.88 6.46
CA LYS A 93 -15.66 -0.06 7.34
C LYS A 93 -15.97 -1.52 7.02
N LEU A 94 -17.21 -1.87 6.68
CA LEU A 94 -17.59 -3.24 6.31
C LEU A 94 -16.91 -3.69 5.00
N CYS A 95 -16.98 -2.87 3.93
CA CYS A 95 -16.29 -3.16 2.68
C CYS A 95 -14.78 -3.30 2.88
N MET A 96 -14.18 -2.43 3.71
CA MET A 96 -12.76 -2.53 4.06
C MET A 96 -12.43 -3.82 4.82
N ALA A 97 -13.27 -4.24 5.77
CA ALA A 97 -13.11 -5.51 6.49
C ALA A 97 -13.18 -6.73 5.55
N VAL A 98 -14.09 -6.72 4.58
CA VAL A 98 -14.19 -7.79 3.56
C VAL A 98 -12.95 -7.82 2.66
N CYS A 99 -12.48 -6.67 2.17
CA CYS A 99 -11.22 -6.58 1.42
C CYS A 99 -10.02 -7.08 2.25
N CYS A 100 -10.01 -6.81 3.55
CA CYS A 100 -8.98 -7.27 4.48
C CYS A 100 -8.99 -8.79 4.67
N GLY A 101 -10.18 -9.40 4.85
CA GLY A 101 -10.37 -10.84 4.92
C GLY A 101 -9.89 -11.55 3.65
N LEU A 102 -10.26 -11.02 2.47
CA LEU A 102 -9.81 -11.54 1.17
C LEU A 102 -8.28 -11.43 1.00
N LEU A 103 -7.67 -10.29 1.35
CA LEU A 103 -6.22 -10.11 1.28
C LEU A 103 -5.49 -11.08 2.23
N GLY A 104 -6.00 -11.26 3.45
CA GLY A 104 -5.47 -12.23 4.41
C GLY A 104 -5.57 -13.67 3.91
N ALA A 105 -6.69 -14.06 3.29
CA ALA A 105 -6.86 -15.36 2.65
C ALA A 105 -5.82 -15.60 1.53
N ILE A 106 -5.61 -14.61 0.67
CA ILE A 106 -4.61 -14.63 -0.41
C ILE A 106 -3.17 -14.73 0.15
N PHE A 107 -2.89 -14.11 1.30
CA PHE A 107 -1.59 -14.16 1.98
C PHE A 107 -1.34 -15.45 2.77
N THR A 108 -2.38 -16.24 3.04
CA THR A 108 -2.30 -17.42 3.91
C THR A 108 -1.35 -18.48 3.34
N PHE A 109 -1.53 -18.93 2.09
CA PHE A 109 -0.63 -19.93 1.50
C PHE A 109 0.83 -19.45 1.36
N PRO A 110 1.11 -18.24 0.83
CA PRO A 110 2.46 -17.68 0.85
C PRO A 110 3.09 -17.67 2.26
N GLY A 111 2.33 -17.30 3.29
CA GLY A 111 2.80 -17.27 4.68
C GLY A 111 3.11 -18.67 5.24
N LEU A 112 2.17 -19.62 5.12
CA LEU A 112 2.39 -21.01 5.55
C LEU A 112 3.61 -21.64 4.87
N ARG A 113 3.81 -21.31 3.58
CA ARG A 113 4.96 -21.76 2.80
C ARG A 113 6.27 -21.11 3.21
N MET A 114 6.26 -19.80 3.40
CA MET A 114 7.40 -19.03 3.91
C MET A 114 7.87 -19.59 5.26
N ALA A 115 6.93 -19.89 6.15
CA ALA A 115 7.19 -20.52 7.44
C ALA A 115 7.87 -21.89 7.30
N LYS A 116 7.36 -22.76 6.41
CA LYS A 116 7.98 -24.05 6.16
C LYS A 116 9.42 -23.90 5.63
N MET A 117 9.63 -23.04 4.64
CA MET A 117 10.97 -22.78 4.10
C MET A 117 11.92 -22.19 5.14
N HIS A 118 11.41 -21.39 6.07
CA HIS A 118 12.19 -20.86 7.19
C HIS A 118 12.62 -21.97 8.16
N TRP A 119 11.70 -22.83 8.56
CA TRP A 119 11.98 -24.00 9.40
C TRP A 119 13.03 -24.92 8.76
N ASP A 120 12.83 -25.27 7.48
CA ASP A 120 13.75 -26.10 6.71
C ASP A 120 15.13 -25.42 6.56
N SER A 121 15.16 -24.09 6.33
CA SER A 121 16.42 -23.32 6.26
C SER A 121 17.19 -23.32 7.58
N LEU A 122 16.51 -23.22 8.73
CA LEU A 122 17.15 -23.31 10.04
C LEU A 122 17.76 -24.69 10.30
N LYS A 123 17.07 -25.77 9.87
CA LYS A 123 17.57 -27.16 9.93
C LYS A 123 18.87 -27.30 9.11
N TYR A 124 18.86 -26.93 7.83
CA TYR A 124 20.05 -27.05 6.97
C TYR A 124 21.20 -26.11 7.38
N CYS A 125 20.91 -24.95 7.96
CA CYS A 125 21.92 -23.97 8.39
C CYS A 125 22.46 -24.19 9.82
N SER A 126 22.16 -25.32 10.48
CA SER A 126 22.50 -25.55 11.90
C SER A 126 23.96 -25.31 12.29
N GLY A 127 24.90 -25.56 11.36
CA GLY A 127 26.34 -25.31 11.55
C GLY A 127 26.78 -23.84 11.45
N ARG A 128 25.93 -22.91 10.98
CA ARG A 128 26.29 -21.49 10.75
C ARG A 128 25.41 -20.56 11.59
N LYS A 129 25.80 -20.32 12.84
CA LYS A 129 25.01 -19.54 13.82
C LYS A 129 24.69 -18.11 13.37
N THR A 130 25.62 -17.43 12.71
CA THR A 130 25.40 -16.08 12.14
C THR A 130 24.29 -16.09 11.08
N LEU A 131 24.24 -17.12 10.23
CA LEU A 131 23.21 -17.26 9.20
C LEU A 131 21.84 -17.62 9.81
N GLN A 132 21.80 -18.49 10.82
CA GLN A 132 20.56 -18.76 11.57
C GLN A 132 20.01 -17.49 12.23
N LEU A 133 20.88 -16.70 12.87
CA LEU A 133 20.49 -15.41 13.47
C LEU A 133 19.93 -14.44 12.43
N LEU A 134 20.60 -14.32 11.27
CA LEU A 134 20.15 -13.46 10.16
C LEU A 134 18.79 -13.91 9.59
N LEU A 135 18.57 -15.22 9.44
CA LEU A 135 17.27 -15.78 9.03
C LEU A 135 16.18 -15.44 10.04
N ASN A 136 16.44 -15.59 11.35
CA ASN A 136 15.49 -15.26 12.43
C ASN A 136 15.15 -13.77 12.45
N ILE A 137 16.14 -12.89 12.33
CA ILE A 137 15.94 -11.44 12.21
C ILE A 137 15.06 -11.13 10.99
N SER A 138 15.38 -11.69 9.82
CA SER A 138 14.57 -11.55 8.61
C SER A 138 13.15 -12.07 8.75
N PHE A 139 12.93 -13.11 9.57
CA PHE A 139 11.60 -13.66 9.82
C PHE A 139 10.77 -12.72 10.69
N ILE A 140 11.37 -12.16 11.75
CA ILE A 140 10.71 -11.27 12.72
C ILE A 140 10.48 -9.86 12.16
N LEU A 141 11.32 -9.36 11.25
CA LEU A 141 11.28 -7.96 10.80
C LEU A 141 9.91 -7.41 10.32
N PRO A 142 9.01 -8.16 9.66
CA PRO A 142 7.64 -7.67 9.40
C PRO A 142 6.84 -7.31 10.66
N PHE A 143 7.13 -7.92 11.82
CA PHE A 143 6.53 -7.54 13.10
C PHE A 143 6.96 -6.15 13.56
N LEU A 144 8.23 -5.78 13.34
CA LEU A 144 8.72 -4.42 13.57
C LEU A 144 7.95 -3.41 12.71
N LEU A 145 7.66 -3.76 11.44
CA LEU A 145 6.85 -2.92 10.55
C LEU A 145 5.41 -2.73 11.05
N ILE A 146 4.83 -3.69 11.78
CA ILE A 146 3.48 -3.58 12.38
C ILE A 146 3.54 -2.67 13.61
N ILE A 147 4.51 -2.89 14.51
CA ILE A 147 4.69 -2.10 15.74
C ILE A 147 4.90 -0.62 15.43
N LEU A 148 5.57 -0.31 14.32
CA LEU A 148 5.87 1.06 13.93
C LEU A 148 4.62 1.93 13.62
N TRP A 149 3.42 1.33 13.49
CA TRP A 149 2.13 2.04 13.37
C TRP A 149 1.32 2.10 14.68
N ILE A 150 1.80 1.45 15.75
CA ILE A 150 1.15 1.48 17.06
C ILE A 150 1.65 2.73 17.80
N ARG A 151 0.81 3.79 17.79
CA ARG A 151 1.15 5.11 18.31
C ARG A 151 1.79 5.12 19.71
N PRO A 152 1.25 4.42 20.73
CA PRO A 152 1.82 4.41 22.07
C PRO A 152 3.10 3.58 22.23
N ILE A 153 3.54 2.85 21.19
CA ILE A 153 4.81 2.10 21.20
C ILE A 153 5.88 2.83 20.38
N SER A 154 5.51 3.42 19.24
CA SER A 154 6.45 4.01 18.29
C SER A 154 6.50 5.54 18.37
N ARG A 155 5.43 6.23 17.95
CA ARG A 155 5.41 7.69 17.82
C ARG A 155 5.58 8.39 19.17
N GLU A 156 4.80 8.03 20.16
CA GLU A 156 4.85 8.68 21.48
C GLU A 156 6.25 8.56 22.11
N TYR A 157 6.90 7.41 21.99
CA TYR A 157 8.26 7.20 22.51
C TYR A 157 9.36 7.88 21.70
N LEU A 158 9.23 8.03 20.38
CA LEU A 158 10.29 8.55 19.52
C LEU A 158 10.16 10.06 19.22
N THR A 159 8.94 10.60 19.14
CA THR A 159 8.68 11.98 18.74
C THR A 159 8.03 12.86 19.81
N GLU A 160 7.35 12.29 20.80
CA GLU A 160 6.65 13.07 21.85
C GLU A 160 7.40 13.05 23.19
N ARG A 161 8.02 11.92 23.56
CA ARG A 161 8.76 11.77 24.82
C ARG A 161 10.20 12.28 24.73
N ALA A 162 10.51 13.30 25.51
CA ALA A 162 11.89 13.64 25.87
C ALA A 162 12.38 12.69 26.97
N PHE A 163 13.59 12.15 26.81
CA PHE A 163 14.25 11.33 27.83
C PHE A 163 15.05 12.22 28.80
N GLU A 164 15.27 11.75 30.03
CA GLU A 164 16.02 12.50 31.04
C GLU A 164 17.40 12.90 30.52
N GLY A 165 17.70 14.20 30.58
CA GLY A 165 18.92 14.79 30.01
C GLY A 165 18.80 15.34 28.58
N MET A 166 17.67 15.16 27.89
CA MET A 166 17.45 15.66 26.52
C MET A 166 16.34 16.73 26.49
N GLN A 167 16.63 17.93 25.95
CA GLN A 167 15.64 19.02 25.86
C GLN A 167 14.69 18.92 24.65
N LYS A 168 14.92 17.96 23.75
CA LYS A 168 14.13 17.72 22.53
C LYS A 168 13.83 16.22 22.42
N PRO A 169 12.73 15.81 21.76
CA PRO A 169 12.48 14.40 21.46
C PRO A 169 13.56 13.84 20.51
N LEU A 170 13.73 12.52 20.48
CA LEU A 170 14.76 11.84 19.67
C LEU A 170 14.61 12.08 18.16
N LEU A 171 13.38 12.23 17.68
CA LEU A 171 13.07 12.27 16.26
C LEU A 171 11.98 13.29 15.95
N SER A 172 12.14 14.05 14.88
CA SER A 172 11.06 14.91 14.38
C SER A 172 9.96 14.08 13.70
N VAL A 173 8.75 14.64 13.60
CA VAL A 173 7.62 14.00 12.91
C VAL A 173 7.99 13.64 11.45
N GLU A 174 8.64 14.55 10.72
CA GLU A 174 9.12 14.31 9.35
C GLU A 174 10.15 13.17 9.28
N ALA A 175 11.05 13.09 10.26
CA ALA A 175 12.11 12.09 10.30
C ALA A 175 11.58 10.69 10.71
N PHE A 176 10.54 10.61 11.55
CA PHE A 176 9.83 9.37 11.86
C PHE A 176 9.18 8.76 10.63
N GLU A 177 8.48 9.58 9.84
CA GLU A 177 7.87 9.14 8.58
C GLU A 177 8.92 8.63 7.58
N THR A 178 9.99 9.40 7.40
CA THR A 178 11.13 9.01 6.55
C THR A 178 11.74 7.68 7.01
N MET A 179 11.94 7.51 8.32
CA MET A 179 12.50 6.30 8.92
C MET A 179 11.61 5.08 8.67
N ARG A 180 10.28 5.21 8.85
CA ARG A 180 9.31 4.15 8.56
C ARG A 180 9.38 3.67 7.11
N LEU A 181 9.46 4.60 6.17
CA LEU A 181 9.62 4.29 4.74
C LEU A 181 10.95 3.56 4.44
N ILE A 182 12.05 4.00 5.04
CA ILE A 182 13.38 3.40 4.86
C ILE A 182 13.42 1.98 5.44
N ILE A 183 12.88 1.73 6.65
CA ILE A 183 12.88 0.39 7.24
C ILE A 183 12.13 -0.59 6.35
N VAL A 184 10.99 -0.22 5.75
CA VAL A 184 10.28 -1.11 4.81
C VAL A 184 11.17 -1.49 3.62
N VAL A 185 11.86 -0.53 3.01
CA VAL A 185 12.79 -0.79 1.90
C VAL A 185 13.92 -1.74 2.35
N LEU A 186 14.53 -1.50 3.51
CA LEU A 186 15.59 -2.36 4.06
C LEU A 186 15.11 -3.78 4.36
N VAL A 187 13.91 -3.96 4.93
CA VAL A 187 13.30 -5.27 5.21
C VAL A 187 13.04 -6.04 3.92
N VAL A 188 12.55 -5.36 2.88
CA VAL A 188 12.30 -5.98 1.57
C VAL A 188 13.62 -6.36 0.90
N LEU A 189 14.62 -5.47 0.87
CA LEU A 189 15.95 -5.77 0.31
C LEU A 189 16.64 -6.94 1.02
N LEU A 190 16.60 -6.99 2.36
CA LEU A 190 17.14 -8.11 3.14
C LEU A 190 16.42 -9.43 2.80
N ARG A 191 15.09 -9.41 2.70
CA ARG A 191 14.33 -10.62 2.32
C ARG A 191 14.64 -11.07 0.90
N PHE A 192 14.79 -10.16 -0.06
CA PHE A 192 15.22 -10.49 -1.42
C PHE A 192 16.64 -11.09 -1.44
N ALA A 193 17.58 -10.53 -0.67
CA ALA A 193 18.94 -11.07 -0.55
C ALA A 193 18.98 -12.49 0.05
N LEU A 194 17.99 -12.87 0.87
CA LEU A 194 17.89 -14.19 1.48
C LEU A 194 17.11 -15.22 0.63
N ILE A 195 16.44 -14.81 -0.46
CA ILE A 195 15.71 -15.72 -1.36
C ILE A 195 16.54 -16.96 -1.75
N PRO A 196 17.81 -16.85 -2.18
CA PRO A 196 18.59 -18.02 -2.60
C PRO A 196 18.72 -19.10 -1.51
N ILE A 197 18.77 -18.71 -0.23
CA ILE A 197 18.88 -19.62 0.92
C ILE A 197 17.55 -20.34 1.17
N TYR A 198 16.43 -19.60 1.11
CA TYR A 198 15.09 -20.18 1.23
C TYR A 198 14.77 -21.13 0.07
N LEU A 199 15.15 -20.76 -1.17
CA LEU A 199 14.98 -21.60 -2.36
C LEU A 199 15.88 -22.85 -2.32
N GLN A 200 17.12 -22.75 -1.85
CA GLN A 200 17.98 -23.92 -1.69
C GLN A 200 17.39 -24.92 -0.70
N SER A 201 16.82 -24.44 0.41
CA SER A 201 16.15 -25.30 1.39
C SER A 201 14.91 -25.97 0.81
N TYR A 202 14.17 -25.28 -0.06
CA TYR A 202 13.08 -25.88 -0.83
C TYR A 202 13.57 -26.92 -1.85
N LEU A 203 14.70 -26.70 -2.53
CA LEU A 203 15.28 -27.70 -3.43
C LEU A 203 15.75 -28.97 -2.69
N ASN A 204 16.30 -28.81 -1.49
CA ASN A 204 16.71 -29.92 -0.64
C ASN A 204 15.52 -30.84 -0.24
N LEU A 205 14.28 -30.35 -0.29
CA LEU A 205 13.07 -31.17 -0.09
C LEU A 205 13.00 -32.38 -1.05
N ALA A 206 13.60 -32.28 -2.24
CA ALA A 206 13.70 -33.40 -3.17
C ALA A 206 14.58 -34.53 -2.59
N HIS A 207 15.68 -34.18 -1.90
CA HIS A 207 16.54 -35.16 -1.24
C HIS A 207 15.85 -35.79 -0.03
N ASP A 208 15.26 -34.98 0.86
CA ASP A 208 14.54 -35.49 2.05
C ASP A 208 13.42 -36.46 1.64
N LYS A 209 12.60 -36.13 0.62
CA LYS A 209 11.56 -37.03 0.09
C LYS A 209 12.12 -38.34 -0.49
N ILE A 210 13.28 -38.33 -1.15
CA ILE A 210 13.93 -39.55 -1.64
C ILE A 210 14.40 -40.43 -0.46
N VAL A 211 14.96 -39.81 0.58
CA VAL A 211 15.44 -40.51 1.78
C VAL A 211 14.28 -41.12 2.55
N ASP A 212 13.14 -40.45 2.64
CA ASP A 212 11.93 -40.99 3.28
C ASP A 212 11.30 -42.13 2.46
N LEU A 213 11.22 -42.00 1.13
CA LEU A 213 10.77 -43.10 0.24
C LEU A 213 11.64 -44.36 0.32
N ARG A 214 12.90 -44.25 0.76
CA ARG A 214 13.76 -45.43 1.00
C ARG A 214 13.37 -46.19 2.28
N LYS A 215 12.68 -45.55 3.23
CA LYS A 215 12.22 -46.14 4.49
C LYS A 215 10.88 -46.87 4.32
N GLU A 216 10.08 -46.45 3.34
CA GLU A 216 8.79 -47.08 3.01
C GLU A 216 8.99 -48.41 2.27
N ALA A 217 8.32 -49.46 2.74
CA ALA A 217 8.37 -50.77 2.09
C ALA A 217 7.41 -50.81 0.88
N GLY A 218 7.96 -50.64 -0.33
CA GLY A 218 7.19 -50.71 -1.56
C GLY A 218 8.05 -50.72 -2.83
N ARG A 219 7.50 -51.25 -3.93
CA ARG A 219 8.16 -51.24 -5.24
C ARG A 219 7.72 -50.00 -6.03
N ILE A 220 8.50 -48.92 -5.94
CA ILE A 220 8.31 -47.72 -6.77
C ILE A 220 8.88 -47.90 -8.18
N THR A 221 8.21 -47.36 -9.20
CA THR A 221 8.76 -47.32 -10.56
C THR A 221 9.75 -46.17 -10.75
N ASN A 222 10.69 -46.31 -11.69
CA ASN A 222 11.63 -45.24 -12.05
C ASN A 222 10.89 -43.96 -12.53
N VAL A 223 9.76 -44.14 -13.23
CA VAL A 223 8.92 -43.03 -13.71
C VAL A 223 8.30 -42.24 -12.55
N GLU A 224 7.73 -42.92 -11.55
CA GLU A 224 7.18 -42.25 -10.35
C GLU A 224 8.26 -41.56 -9.53
N TYR A 225 9.41 -42.20 -9.38
CA TYR A 225 10.57 -41.65 -8.71
C TYR A 225 11.04 -40.34 -9.37
N GLN A 226 11.23 -40.34 -10.69
CA GLN A 226 11.55 -39.13 -11.46
C GLN A 226 10.44 -38.08 -11.37
N LYS A 227 9.17 -38.47 -11.48
CA LYS A 227 8.02 -37.55 -11.38
C LYS A 227 7.96 -36.82 -10.04
N LYS A 228 8.23 -37.51 -8.92
CA LYS A 228 8.29 -36.90 -7.57
C LYS A 228 9.40 -35.85 -7.46
N ILE A 229 10.55 -36.08 -8.09
CA ILE A 229 11.68 -35.13 -8.11
C ILE A 229 11.36 -33.93 -9.02
N SER A 230 11.05 -34.18 -10.29
CA SER A 230 10.80 -33.13 -11.29
C SER A 230 9.64 -32.21 -10.91
N SER A 231 8.60 -32.73 -10.24
CA SER A 231 7.49 -31.93 -9.71
C SER A 231 7.98 -30.81 -8.79
N ILE A 232 8.98 -31.06 -7.94
CA ILE A 232 9.54 -30.05 -7.01
C ILE A 232 10.30 -28.97 -7.79
N PHE A 233 11.10 -29.38 -8.79
CA PHE A 233 11.86 -28.45 -9.62
C PHE A 233 10.97 -27.55 -10.48
N TYR A 234 9.95 -28.08 -11.16
CA TYR A 234 9.00 -27.26 -11.93
C TYR A 234 8.23 -26.27 -11.03
N TYR A 235 7.95 -26.67 -9.80
CA TYR A 235 7.21 -25.86 -8.85
C TYR A 235 8.07 -24.80 -8.13
N LEU A 236 9.41 -24.84 -8.27
CA LEU A 236 10.34 -23.83 -7.76
C LEU A 236 9.99 -22.42 -8.25
N CYS A 237 9.58 -22.27 -9.52
CA CYS A 237 9.20 -20.97 -10.06
C CYS A 237 7.96 -20.39 -9.35
N VAL A 238 6.95 -21.24 -9.08
CA VAL A 238 5.75 -20.86 -8.33
C VAL A 238 6.11 -20.47 -6.89
N VAL A 239 7.00 -21.23 -6.26
CA VAL A 239 7.56 -20.95 -4.93
C VAL A 239 8.23 -19.58 -4.87
N THR A 240 9.11 -19.26 -5.81
CA THR A 240 9.80 -17.95 -5.87
C THR A 240 8.81 -16.80 -6.00
N LEU A 241 7.77 -16.97 -6.82
CA LEU A 241 6.73 -15.96 -6.98
C LEU A 241 5.88 -15.77 -5.72
N GLN A 242 5.59 -16.84 -4.97
CA GLN A 242 4.89 -16.73 -3.67
C GLN A 242 5.73 -16.07 -2.58
N PHE A 243 7.07 -16.17 -2.64
CA PHE A 243 7.95 -15.41 -1.76
C PHE A 243 8.02 -13.94 -2.17
N ALA A 244 8.20 -13.66 -3.46
CA ALA A 244 8.46 -12.30 -3.96
C ALA A 244 7.20 -11.42 -4.02
N ALA A 245 6.05 -11.94 -4.47
CA ALA A 245 4.87 -11.11 -4.73
C ALA A 245 4.27 -10.43 -3.47
N PRO A 246 4.21 -11.07 -2.27
CA PRO A 246 3.77 -10.38 -1.06
C PRO A 246 4.72 -9.23 -0.65
N LEU A 247 6.02 -9.40 -0.87
CA LEU A 247 7.04 -8.38 -0.57
C LEU A 247 6.97 -7.21 -1.55
N LEU A 248 6.74 -7.48 -2.85
CA LEU A 248 6.49 -6.46 -3.85
C LEU A 248 5.19 -5.71 -3.57
N LEU A 249 4.11 -6.40 -3.19
CA LEU A 249 2.86 -5.73 -2.79
C LEU A 249 3.10 -4.74 -1.63
N CYS A 250 3.78 -5.21 -0.58
CA CYS A 250 4.16 -4.36 0.56
C CYS A 250 5.00 -3.15 0.14
N LEU A 251 6.07 -3.37 -0.64
CA LEU A 251 6.97 -2.32 -1.11
C LEU A 251 6.22 -1.27 -1.94
N TYR A 252 5.43 -1.69 -2.93
CA TYR A 252 4.78 -0.76 -3.85
C TYR A 252 3.59 -0.03 -3.22
N LEU A 253 2.87 -0.63 -2.27
CA LEU A 253 1.91 0.10 -1.42
C LEU A 253 2.60 1.19 -0.61
N THR A 254 3.79 0.91 -0.06
CA THR A 254 4.60 1.89 0.69
C THR A 254 5.12 3.02 -0.18
N LEU A 255 5.58 2.71 -1.40
CA LEU A 255 6.01 3.72 -2.37
C LEU A 255 4.83 4.58 -2.85
N MET A 256 3.62 4.01 -2.95
CA MET A 256 2.39 4.79 -3.19
C MET A 256 2.03 5.67 -2.00
N TYR A 257 2.08 5.15 -0.77
CA TYR A 257 1.86 5.92 0.46
C TYR A 257 2.82 7.11 0.55
N LYS A 258 4.12 6.89 0.32
CA LYS A 258 5.15 7.94 0.22
C LYS A 258 4.81 9.01 -0.83
N SER A 259 4.32 8.59 -1.99
CA SER A 259 4.18 9.48 -3.16
C SER A 259 2.86 10.26 -3.19
N LEU A 260 1.79 9.68 -2.66
CA LEU A 260 0.46 10.32 -2.59
C LEU A 260 0.19 10.99 -1.24
N GLY A 261 0.87 10.56 -0.17
CA GLY A 261 0.85 11.23 1.13
C GLY A 261 1.90 12.35 1.28
N GLU A 262 2.54 12.76 0.18
CA GLU A 262 3.46 13.91 0.10
C GLU A 262 4.72 13.82 1.00
N PHE A 263 5.07 12.62 1.46
CA PHE A 263 6.26 12.40 2.29
C PHE A 263 7.57 12.54 1.50
N THR A 264 8.62 13.03 2.17
CA THR A 264 9.96 13.20 1.58
C THR A 264 10.94 12.15 2.09
N TRP A 265 12.02 11.91 1.35
CA TRP A 265 13.14 11.06 1.80
C TRP A 265 14.16 11.81 2.67
N ALA A 266 14.02 13.14 2.79
CA ALA A 266 15.03 14.01 3.38
C ALA A 266 14.77 14.37 4.85
N GLY A 267 13.67 13.92 5.47
CA GLY A 267 13.28 14.31 6.83
C GLY A 267 14.37 14.05 7.87
N ILE A 268 15.08 12.91 7.77
CA ILE A 268 16.21 12.58 8.65
C ILE A 268 17.38 13.57 8.44
N LEU A 269 17.74 13.84 7.19
CA LEU A 269 18.87 14.73 6.85
C LEU A 269 18.59 16.19 7.30
N LYS A 270 17.37 16.65 7.09
CA LYS A 270 16.88 17.97 7.51
C LYS A 270 16.88 18.09 9.04
N SER A 271 16.45 17.04 9.75
CA SER A 271 16.51 16.99 11.21
C SER A 271 17.93 17.05 11.76
N SER A 272 18.92 16.45 11.08
CA SER A 272 20.34 16.56 11.47
C SER A 272 20.90 17.97 11.28
N ASN A 273 20.52 18.67 10.22
CA ASN A 273 20.96 20.05 9.96
C ASN A 273 20.30 21.07 10.91
N SER A 274 19.09 20.79 11.42
CA SER A 274 18.44 21.61 12.46
C SER A 274 19.13 21.56 13.84
N SER A 275 20.21 20.79 13.99
CA SER A 275 21.00 20.68 15.23
C SER A 275 22.27 21.55 15.24
N SER A 276 22.63 22.22 14.14
CA SER A 276 23.93 22.92 14.00
C SER A 276 23.87 24.42 13.71
N ILE A 277 22.69 25.05 13.64
CA ILE A 277 22.56 26.49 13.41
C ILE A 277 21.92 27.17 14.62
N CYS A 278 22.76 27.52 15.58
CA CYS A 278 22.51 28.56 16.58
C CYS A 278 23.34 29.78 16.16
N THR A 279 22.74 30.69 15.40
CA THR A 279 23.30 32.03 15.13
C THR A 279 22.20 33.08 15.23
N ASP A 280 22.54 34.18 15.88
CA ASP A 280 21.66 35.25 16.33
C ASP A 280 20.96 36.08 15.24
N MET A 281 20.04 36.93 15.74
CA MET A 281 19.43 38.11 15.12
C MET A 281 20.24 38.80 14.01
N CYS A 282 19.54 39.23 12.94
CA CYS A 282 19.05 40.62 12.84
C CYS A 282 18.16 40.85 11.59
N PRO A 283 17.22 41.82 11.63
CA PRO A 283 16.45 42.28 10.46
C PRO A 283 16.99 43.60 9.86
N LEU A 284 16.74 43.84 8.56
CA LEU A 284 16.65 45.10 7.78
C LEU A 284 16.66 44.67 6.28
N SER A 285 15.66 44.93 5.45
CA SER A 285 15.24 46.21 4.86
C SER A 285 16.33 46.89 4.03
N GLU A 286 16.21 46.86 2.69
CA GLU A 286 16.02 48.07 1.87
C GLU A 286 15.65 47.73 0.41
N ALA A 287 15.22 48.74 -0.35
CA ALA A 287 14.60 48.63 -1.68
C ALA A 287 15.30 49.52 -2.73
N ALA A 288 14.70 49.63 -3.94
CA ALA A 288 15.10 50.45 -5.10
C ALA A 288 16.32 49.92 -5.91
N SER A 289 16.45 50.13 -7.24
CA SER A 289 15.59 50.73 -8.29
C SER A 289 16.05 50.27 -9.69
N VAL A 290 15.17 50.04 -10.69
CA VAL A 290 14.85 50.90 -11.88
C VAL A 290 16.12 51.30 -12.71
N VAL A 291 16.23 51.13 -14.05
CA VAL A 291 15.53 51.85 -15.14
C VAL A 291 15.66 51.14 -16.53
N ASP A 292 14.55 51.14 -17.26
CA ASP A 292 14.24 51.15 -18.72
C ASP A 292 15.26 50.92 -19.87
N GLU A 293 14.72 50.39 -20.97
CA GLU A 293 14.79 51.05 -22.30
C GLU A 293 13.44 50.94 -23.04
N VAL A 294 13.05 51.96 -23.83
CA VAL A 294 11.68 52.18 -24.37
C VAL A 294 11.69 52.78 -25.79
N GLU A 295 10.86 52.24 -26.70
CA GLU A 295 10.20 52.95 -27.82
C GLU A 295 8.79 52.31 -27.99
N LEU A 296 7.62 52.99 -27.92
CA LEU A 296 7.09 54.21 -28.58
C LEU A 296 6.80 53.97 -30.09
N ALA A 297 5.66 54.34 -30.70
CA ALA A 297 4.48 55.15 -30.37
C ALA A 297 3.17 54.40 -30.75
N GLY A 298 1.93 54.73 -30.33
CA GLY A 298 1.17 55.99 -30.32
C GLY A 298 -0.17 55.74 -31.06
N THR A 299 -1.32 56.37 -30.81
CA THR A 299 -1.69 57.51 -29.95
C THR A 299 -3.23 57.62 -29.84
N THR A 300 -3.79 58.10 -28.71
CA THR A 300 -5.11 58.81 -28.54
C THR A 300 -6.44 58.13 -28.99
N ALA A 301 -7.62 58.35 -28.37
CA ALA A 301 -8.04 58.96 -27.09
C ALA A 301 -9.53 58.56 -26.75
N LEU A 302 -9.98 58.82 -25.51
CA LEU A 302 -11.36 58.64 -24.98
C LEU A 302 -12.31 59.83 -25.33
N PRO A 303 -13.57 59.97 -24.81
CA PRO A 303 -14.67 59.05 -24.40
C PRO A 303 -15.95 59.38 -25.28
N PRO A 304 -17.25 59.55 -24.86
CA PRO A 304 -18.04 59.14 -23.67
C PRO A 304 -19.48 58.58 -23.90
N VAL A 305 -20.01 57.95 -22.84
CA VAL A 305 -21.40 57.93 -22.27
C VAL A 305 -22.61 58.47 -23.10
N ALA A 306 -23.64 57.60 -23.31
CA ALA A 306 -25.09 57.82 -23.05
C ALA A 306 -25.96 56.72 -23.74
N THR A 307 -26.64 55.80 -23.07
CA THR A 307 -28.04 55.80 -22.54
C THR A 307 -29.22 55.96 -23.55
N THR A 308 -30.08 54.93 -23.61
CA THR A 308 -31.54 54.94 -23.92
C THR A 308 -32.07 55.14 -25.36
N ILE A 309 -32.83 54.18 -25.91
CA ILE A 309 -34.31 54.19 -26.15
C ILE A 309 -34.77 53.01 -27.04
N MET A 310 -36.04 52.61 -26.84
CA MET A 310 -36.77 51.48 -27.43
C MET A 310 -37.16 51.59 -28.93
N SER A 311 -37.67 50.46 -29.44
CA SER A 311 -38.63 50.31 -30.56
C SER A 311 -38.01 50.16 -31.96
N SER A 312 -38.13 49.01 -32.63
CA SER A 312 -39.42 48.55 -33.17
C SER A 312 -39.38 47.09 -33.69
N MET A 313 -40.57 46.50 -33.77
CA MET A 313 -40.93 45.23 -34.45
C MET A 313 -42.06 45.57 -35.45
N PRO A 314 -42.50 44.67 -36.34
CA PRO A 314 -41.89 43.44 -36.85
C PRO A 314 -41.91 43.35 -38.41
N ALA A 315 -41.20 42.38 -38.99
CA ALA A 315 -41.59 41.78 -40.27
C ALA A 315 -41.07 40.34 -40.36
N SER A 316 -41.96 39.42 -40.70
CA SER A 316 -41.71 37.98 -40.79
C SER A 316 -40.78 37.62 -41.95
N ASP A 317 -39.89 36.65 -41.75
CA ASP A 317 -39.77 35.56 -42.73
C ASP A 317 -39.62 34.21 -42.03
N SER A 318 -40.21 33.20 -42.64
CA SER A 318 -40.32 31.83 -42.16
C SER A 318 -39.05 31.03 -42.46
N GLY A 319 -38.44 30.49 -41.41
CA GLY A 319 -37.33 29.55 -41.53
C GLY A 319 -37.27 28.64 -40.32
N GLU A 320 -38.05 27.55 -40.32
CA GLU A 320 -37.82 26.42 -39.43
C GLU A 320 -36.51 25.73 -39.82
N HIS A 321 -35.38 26.33 -39.46
CA HIS A 321 -34.15 25.57 -39.35
C HIS A 321 -34.21 24.88 -37.99
N ILE A 322 -34.58 23.59 -38.00
CA ILE A 322 -34.23 22.69 -36.90
C ILE A 322 -32.70 22.72 -36.82
N GLN A 323 -32.17 23.51 -35.88
CA GLN A 323 -30.82 23.29 -35.40
C GLN A 323 -30.84 21.93 -34.72
N GLY A 324 -30.42 20.90 -35.46
CA GLY A 324 -29.85 19.75 -34.81
C GLY A 324 -28.75 20.26 -33.91
N GLU A 325 -28.76 19.87 -32.64
CA GLU A 325 -27.70 20.21 -31.70
C GLU A 325 -26.38 19.74 -32.31
N ASP A 326 -25.55 20.67 -32.78
CA ASP A 326 -24.16 20.39 -33.14
C ASP A 326 -23.48 19.92 -31.87
N PHE A 327 -23.52 18.61 -31.63
CA PHE A 327 -23.01 17.96 -30.43
C PHE A 327 -21.51 18.26 -30.36
N ASN A 328 -21.16 19.31 -29.63
CA ASN A 328 -19.86 19.93 -29.72
C ASN A 328 -18.87 19.07 -28.93
N ILE A 329 -18.30 18.06 -29.61
CA ILE A 329 -17.46 17.01 -29.01
C ILE A 329 -16.34 17.62 -28.16
N LEU A 330 -15.83 18.80 -28.54
CA LEU A 330 -14.82 19.56 -27.80
C LEU A 330 -15.35 20.09 -26.45
N GLU A 331 -16.57 20.61 -26.42
CA GLU A 331 -17.21 21.11 -25.19
C GLU A 331 -17.55 19.96 -24.25
N SER A 332 -18.11 18.85 -24.78
CA SER A 332 -18.33 17.63 -24.01
C SER A 332 -17.02 17.03 -23.45
N ALA A 333 -15.94 17.02 -24.24
CA ALA A 333 -14.63 16.57 -23.79
C ALA A 333 -14.04 17.46 -22.70
N ASN A 334 -14.19 18.78 -22.81
CA ASN A 334 -13.77 19.75 -21.79
C ASN A 334 -14.58 19.59 -20.49
N ALA A 335 -15.90 19.35 -20.58
CA ALA A 335 -16.76 19.08 -19.43
C ALA A 335 -16.35 17.79 -18.71
N ILE A 336 -16.11 16.70 -19.45
CA ILE A 336 -15.61 15.43 -18.89
C ILE A 336 -14.22 15.62 -18.24
N HIS A 337 -13.34 16.41 -18.85
CA HIS A 337 -12.01 16.69 -18.31
C HIS A 337 -12.09 17.53 -17.01
N ALA A 338 -12.99 18.52 -16.95
CA ALA A 338 -13.25 19.31 -15.73
C ALA A 338 -13.85 18.44 -14.61
N GLN A 339 -14.82 17.58 -14.94
CA GLN A 339 -15.37 16.59 -13.99
C GLN A 339 -14.29 15.62 -13.50
N TRP A 340 -13.38 15.17 -14.35
CA TRP A 340 -12.26 14.30 -13.98
C TRP A 340 -11.27 14.98 -13.04
N ILE A 341 -10.93 16.25 -13.27
CA ILE A 341 -10.10 17.05 -12.35
C ILE A 341 -10.82 17.23 -11.01
N SER A 342 -12.11 17.57 -11.04
CA SER A 342 -12.91 17.75 -9.83
C SER A 342 -13.03 16.46 -9.01
N LEU A 343 -13.24 15.32 -9.68
CA LEU A 343 -13.24 13.98 -9.06
C LEU A 343 -11.87 13.63 -8.47
N LYS A 344 -10.77 14.01 -9.12
CA LYS A 344 -9.42 13.82 -8.57
C LYS A 344 -9.22 14.60 -7.27
N ASN A 345 -9.80 15.79 -7.14
CA ASN A 345 -9.71 16.59 -5.91
C ASN A 345 -10.44 15.94 -4.71
N VAL A 346 -11.44 15.08 -4.95
CA VAL A 346 -12.08 14.26 -3.90
C VAL A 346 -11.09 13.27 -3.27
N PHE A 347 -10.09 12.82 -4.02
CA PHE A 347 -9.00 11.98 -3.54
C PHE A 347 -7.75 12.83 -3.25
N ASN A 348 -7.83 13.64 -2.19
CA ASN A 348 -6.70 14.45 -1.74
C ASN A 348 -5.61 13.60 -1.02
N ALA A 349 -4.50 14.26 -0.64
CA ALA A 349 -3.37 13.60 0.02
C ALA A 349 -3.76 12.90 1.33
N ASP A 350 -4.74 13.42 2.08
CA ASP A 350 -5.13 12.84 3.38
C ASP A 350 -6.00 11.59 3.23
N VAL A 351 -6.87 11.55 2.21
CA VAL A 351 -7.58 10.33 1.80
C VAL A 351 -6.58 9.23 1.43
N TYR A 352 -5.53 9.57 0.68
CA TYR A 352 -4.47 8.62 0.33
C TYR A 352 -3.61 8.20 1.52
N LYS A 353 -3.28 9.11 2.45
CA LYS A 353 -2.58 8.76 3.70
C LYS A 353 -3.37 7.72 4.48
N GLY A 354 -4.66 7.95 4.74
CA GLY A 354 -5.48 7.00 5.50
C GLY A 354 -5.60 5.64 4.82
N PHE A 355 -6.03 5.62 3.56
CA PHE A 355 -6.28 4.37 2.85
C PHE A 355 -5.00 3.56 2.59
N LEU A 356 -3.94 4.19 2.08
CA LEU A 356 -2.69 3.48 1.76
C LEU A 356 -1.87 3.17 3.01
N GLY A 357 -2.00 3.97 4.07
CA GLY A 357 -1.38 3.68 5.36
C GLY A 357 -1.99 2.43 5.98
N PHE A 358 -3.32 2.38 6.08
CA PHE A 358 -4.04 1.19 6.52
C PHE A 358 -3.74 -0.04 5.63
N ALA A 359 -3.79 0.10 4.30
CA ALA A 359 -3.49 -1.01 3.39
C ALA A 359 -2.05 -1.53 3.51
N SER A 360 -1.07 -0.65 3.71
CA SER A 360 0.33 -1.03 3.94
C SER A 360 0.48 -1.77 5.26
N TRP A 361 -0.07 -1.22 6.35
CA TRP A 361 -0.05 -1.86 7.67
C TRP A 361 -0.74 -3.24 7.67
N TRP A 362 -1.93 -3.36 7.06
CA TRP A 362 -2.65 -4.62 6.94
C TRP A 362 -1.87 -5.66 6.10
N SER A 363 -1.14 -5.22 5.08
CA SER A 363 -0.27 -6.09 4.30
C SER A 363 0.91 -6.63 5.12
N TYR A 364 1.54 -5.81 5.98
CA TYR A 364 2.56 -6.31 6.92
C TYR A 364 1.95 -7.26 7.96
N PHE A 365 0.76 -6.92 8.48
CA PHE A 365 0.04 -7.71 9.47
C PHE A 365 -0.29 -9.11 8.95
N THR A 366 -0.87 -9.21 7.75
CA THR A 366 -1.18 -10.50 7.11
C THR A 366 0.07 -11.27 6.68
N LEU A 367 1.14 -10.58 6.23
CA LEU A 367 2.44 -11.20 5.91
C LEU A 367 3.08 -11.85 7.14
N PHE A 368 3.13 -11.13 8.27
CA PHE A 368 3.67 -11.66 9.52
C PHE A 368 2.78 -12.76 10.08
N THR A 369 1.49 -12.49 10.27
CA THR A 369 0.55 -13.40 10.94
C THR A 369 0.43 -14.73 10.19
N SER A 370 0.33 -14.73 8.86
CA SER A 370 0.29 -15.96 8.07
C SER A 370 1.59 -16.77 8.19
N SER A 371 2.73 -16.09 8.30
CA SER A 371 4.03 -16.75 8.51
C SER A 371 4.17 -17.29 9.94
N ALA A 372 3.73 -16.54 10.95
CA ALA A 372 3.78 -16.94 12.35
C ALA A 372 2.87 -18.16 12.61
N LEU A 373 1.64 -18.15 12.10
CA LEU A 373 0.72 -19.30 12.13
C LEU A 373 1.34 -20.53 11.45
N GLY A 374 2.06 -20.34 10.34
CA GLY A 374 2.79 -21.42 9.68
C GLY A 374 3.90 -22.04 10.53
N ILE A 375 4.63 -21.25 11.34
CA ILE A 375 5.65 -21.78 12.25
C ILE A 375 5.00 -22.54 13.40
N VAL A 376 3.91 -22.03 13.98
CA VAL A 376 3.14 -22.74 15.02
C VAL A 376 2.62 -24.08 14.48
N TYR A 377 2.10 -24.09 13.25
CA TYR A 377 1.67 -25.30 12.55
C TYR A 377 2.81 -26.31 12.38
N GLN A 378 3.97 -25.91 11.83
CA GLN A 378 5.11 -26.84 11.69
C GLN A 378 5.58 -27.37 13.06
N SER A 379 5.63 -26.52 14.09
CA SER A 379 6.05 -26.92 15.44
C SER A 379 5.10 -27.96 16.08
N TYR A 380 3.79 -27.80 15.89
CA TYR A 380 2.80 -28.77 16.39
C TYR A 380 2.99 -30.15 15.75
N PHE A 381 3.11 -30.20 14.42
CA PHE A 381 3.29 -31.45 13.67
C PHE A 381 4.73 -32.00 13.70
N SER A 382 5.72 -31.27 14.22
CA SER A 382 7.08 -31.80 14.44
C SER A 382 7.26 -32.46 15.81
N ASN A 383 6.32 -32.25 16.74
CA ASN A 383 6.35 -32.80 18.10
C ASN A 383 5.35 -33.96 18.30
N THR A 384 4.70 -34.40 17.22
CA THR A 384 3.81 -35.58 17.15
C THR A 384 4.42 -36.61 16.22
#